data_AF-A0A9P7FSV2-F1
#
_entry.id   AF-A0A9P7FSV2-F1
#
_cell.length_a   1.000
_cell.length_b   1.000
_cell.length_c   1.000
_cell.angle_alpha   90.00
_cell.angle_beta   90.00
_cell.angle_gamma   90.00
#
_symmetry.space_group_name_H-M   'P 1'
#
loop_
_entity.id
_entity.type
_entity.pdbx_description
1 polymer ?
#
loop_
_entity_poly.entity_id
_entity_poly.type
_entity_poly.pdbx_seq_one_letter_code
_entity_poly.pdbx_strand_id
1 'polypeptide(L)'
;MRSALTLAFTLSTAFMTSVATDLTTPRLRALHTSQKAPTSFPFAFTIAPDTDLWLKPAPINGPPTSKPLITINQPTFYTYVPLSKFVRASVTVSFLPEILYDQAGLALLFPRDPSKWIKGGLEWVDNQAKRSVVATTGHSKGADWSVSPPVAGASDAAAGRVRTVVEFEREEEGK
;
A
#
# COMPACT_ATOMS: atom_id res chain seq x y z
N MET A 1 20.76 15.58 7.58
CA MET A 1 20.08 14.45 8.27
C MET A 1 19.21 13.70 7.26
N ARG A 2 19.33 12.38 7.12
CA ARG A 2 18.74 11.62 5.99
C ARG A 2 17.39 10.98 6.36
N SER A 3 16.28 11.55 5.90
CA SER A 3 14.96 10.91 5.95
C SER A 3 14.87 9.82 4.88
N ALA A 4 14.50 8.60 5.27
CA ALA A 4 14.29 7.47 4.36
C ALA A 4 12.79 7.24 4.16
N LEU A 5 12.40 6.83 2.96
CA LEU A 5 11.07 6.39 2.54
C LEU A 5 11.16 4.89 2.26
N THR A 6 10.18 4.13 2.69
CA THR A 6 10.06 2.71 2.39
C THR A 6 8.96 2.55 1.33
N LEU A 7 9.32 2.11 0.13
CA LEU A 7 8.33 1.72 -0.88
C LEU A 7 7.90 0.30 -0.59
N ALA A 8 6.63 0.10 -0.26
CA ALA A 8 6.05 -1.13 0.24
C ALA A 8 5.02 -1.67 -0.75
N PHE A 9 5.07 -2.97 -1.08
CA PHE A 9 4.09 -3.64 -1.92
C PHE A 9 3.21 -4.54 -1.05
N THR A 10 1.94 -4.20 -0.85
CA THR A 10 0.92 -4.99 -0.11
C THR A 10 0.01 -5.65 -1.13
N LEU A 11 -0.18 -6.97 -1.17
CA LEU A 11 -0.92 -7.63 -2.26
C LEU A 11 -1.65 -8.90 -1.81
N SER A 12 -2.99 -8.93 -1.72
CA SER A 12 -3.74 -10.19 -1.76
C SER A 12 -3.75 -10.72 -3.20
N THR A 13 -2.87 -11.69 -3.46
CA THR A 13 -2.71 -12.46 -4.70
C THR A 13 -2.56 -11.66 -6.00
N ALA A 14 -1.35 -11.19 -6.29
CA ALA A 14 -1.07 -10.48 -7.53
C ALA A 14 0.29 -10.75 -8.17
N PHE A 15 0.28 -10.75 -9.50
CA PHE A 15 1.47 -10.72 -10.34
C PHE A 15 1.93 -9.28 -10.51
N MET A 16 3.16 -9.00 -10.09
CA MET A 16 3.70 -7.64 -10.07
C MET A 16 4.67 -7.41 -11.23
N THR A 17 4.43 -6.48 -12.15
CA THR A 17 5.46 -6.05 -13.12
C THR A 17 5.96 -4.66 -12.73
N SER A 18 7.25 -4.51 -12.40
CA SER A 18 7.88 -3.20 -12.21
C SER A 18 8.74 -2.86 -13.43
N VAL A 19 8.55 -1.68 -14.01
CA VAL A 19 9.52 -1.09 -14.93
C VAL A 19 10.23 0.02 -14.17
N ALA A 20 11.39 -0.28 -13.60
CA ALA A 20 12.30 0.75 -13.10
C ALA A 20 13.08 1.28 -14.31
N THR A 21 12.73 2.47 -14.76
CA THR A 21 13.60 3.23 -15.68
C THR A 21 14.74 3.80 -14.86
N ASP A 22 15.84 3.07 -14.89
CA ASP A 22 17.18 3.40 -14.40
C ASP A 22 17.52 3.05 -12.93
N LEU A 23 18.69 2.42 -12.78
CA LEU A 23 19.32 1.81 -11.60
C LEU A 23 18.77 0.42 -11.18
N THR A 24 19.62 -0.61 -11.38
CA THR A 24 19.62 -1.98 -10.78
C THR A 24 18.37 -2.41 -10.00
N THR A 25 17.75 -3.53 -10.41
CA THR A 25 16.62 -4.19 -9.70
C THR A 25 16.70 -3.97 -8.18
N PRO A 26 15.74 -3.25 -7.57
CA PRO A 26 15.83 -2.89 -6.17
C PRO A 26 15.90 -4.15 -5.32
N ARG A 27 16.89 -4.22 -4.41
CA ARG A 27 17.01 -5.35 -3.48
C ARG A 27 15.87 -5.29 -2.46
N LEU A 28 14.80 -6.02 -2.74
CA LEU A 28 13.63 -6.09 -1.87
C LEU A 28 13.92 -6.82 -0.55
N ARG A 29 13.21 -6.40 0.49
CA ARG A 29 13.20 -6.99 1.83
C ARG A 29 11.77 -7.33 2.21
N ALA A 30 11.58 -8.37 3.01
CA ALA A 30 10.28 -8.74 3.55
C ALA A 30 9.97 -7.99 4.85
N LEU A 31 8.72 -7.60 5.04
CA LEU A 31 8.15 -7.02 6.25
C LEU A 31 6.77 -7.67 6.49
N HIS A 32 6.50 -8.10 7.73
CA HIS A 32 5.26 -8.78 8.14
C HIS A 32 4.87 -9.98 7.26
N THR A 33 5.85 -10.68 6.71
CA THR A 33 5.64 -11.92 5.95
C THR A 33 6.81 -12.87 6.11
N SER A 34 6.53 -14.17 6.05
CA SER A 34 7.53 -15.23 5.98
C SER A 34 7.97 -15.56 4.55
N GLN A 35 7.28 -15.02 3.54
CA GLN A 35 7.66 -15.21 2.15
C GLN A 35 9.00 -14.53 1.86
N LYS A 36 9.84 -15.21 1.08
CA LYS A 36 11.15 -14.67 0.68
C LYS A 36 10.93 -13.49 -0.27
N ALA A 37 11.73 -12.43 -0.09
CA ALA A 37 11.74 -11.31 -1.01
C ALA A 37 12.02 -11.80 -2.45
N PRO A 38 11.23 -11.37 -3.43
CA PRO A 38 11.40 -11.82 -4.81
C PRO A 38 12.68 -11.24 -5.40
N THR A 39 13.35 -12.04 -6.23
CA THR A 39 14.60 -11.66 -6.92
C THR A 39 14.38 -11.30 -8.39
N SER A 40 13.16 -11.49 -8.89
CA SER A 40 12.76 -11.19 -10.26
C SER A 40 11.29 -10.76 -10.30
N PHE A 41 10.90 -10.13 -11.41
CA PHE A 41 9.52 -9.76 -11.70
C PHE A 41 9.04 -10.50 -12.97
N PRO A 42 7.75 -10.89 -13.06
CA PRO A 42 6.76 -10.75 -12.01
C PRO A 42 6.88 -11.81 -10.91
N PHE A 43 6.37 -11.49 -9.72
CA PHE A 43 6.22 -12.43 -8.62
C PHE A 43 4.77 -12.48 -8.15
N ALA A 44 4.40 -13.59 -7.51
CA ALA A 44 3.14 -13.75 -6.79
C ALA A 44 3.36 -13.48 -5.29
N PHE A 45 2.37 -12.85 -4.65
CA PHE A 45 2.39 -12.59 -3.21
C PHE A 45 1.06 -13.02 -2.59
N THR A 46 1.13 -13.89 -1.59
CA THR A 46 -0.05 -14.38 -0.85
C THR A 46 -0.11 -13.72 0.53
N ILE A 47 -1.31 -13.46 1.06
CA ILE A 47 -1.47 -12.72 2.32
C ILE A 47 -2.10 -13.63 3.35
N ALA A 48 -1.53 -13.60 4.56
CA ALA A 48 -2.16 -14.24 5.71
C ALA A 48 -3.41 -13.44 6.12
N PRO A 49 -4.42 -14.08 6.71
CA PRO A 49 -5.59 -13.36 7.25
C PRO A 49 -5.18 -12.35 8.33
N ASP A 50 -6.13 -11.46 8.68
CA ASP A 50 -6.01 -10.48 9.77
C ASP A 50 -4.83 -9.50 9.64
N THR A 51 -4.57 -9.02 8.42
CA THR A 51 -3.54 -8.01 8.14
C THR A 51 -4.14 -6.72 7.60
N ASP A 52 -3.60 -5.58 8.05
CA ASP A 52 -4.02 -4.26 7.61
C ASP A 52 -2.95 -3.18 7.87
N LEU A 53 -3.12 -2.04 7.22
CA LEU A 53 -2.43 -0.78 7.47
C LEU A 53 -3.48 0.32 7.67
N TRP A 54 -3.82 0.61 8.93
CA TRP A 54 -4.91 1.51 9.26
C TRP A 54 -4.64 2.29 10.56
N LEU A 55 -5.15 3.52 10.62
CA LEU A 55 -5.09 4.36 11.81
C LEU A 55 -6.49 4.87 12.13
N LYS A 56 -7.10 4.31 13.17
CA LYS A 56 -8.37 4.81 13.71
C LYS A 56 -8.05 5.92 14.72
N PRO A 57 -8.61 7.13 14.57
CA PRO A 57 -8.37 8.23 15.51
C PRO A 57 -8.85 7.84 16.92
N ALA A 58 -8.29 8.51 17.94
CA ALA A 58 -8.83 8.41 19.29
C ALA A 58 -10.29 8.92 19.30
N PRO A 59 -11.19 8.32 20.10
CA PRO A 59 -12.57 8.78 20.19
C PRO A 59 -12.64 10.25 20.64
N ILE A 60 -13.39 11.06 19.91
CA ILE A 60 -13.54 12.51 20.17
C ILE A 60 -14.09 12.76 21.59
N ASN A 61 -14.99 11.89 22.06
CA ASN A 61 -15.62 11.97 23.39
C ASN A 61 -15.10 10.88 24.34
N GLY A 62 -13.93 10.31 24.07
CA GLY A 62 -13.31 9.29 24.93
C GLY A 62 -12.60 9.91 26.13
N PRO A 63 -12.19 9.10 27.13
CA PRO A 63 -11.31 9.56 28.20
C PRO A 63 -10.06 10.26 27.64
N PRO A 64 -9.45 11.23 28.36
CA PRO A 64 -8.22 11.91 27.93
C PRO A 64 -7.02 10.97 27.66
N THR A 65 -7.08 9.74 28.20
CA THR A 65 -6.09 8.68 28.01
C THR A 65 -6.33 7.83 26.76
N SER A 66 -7.40 8.09 26.02
CA SER A 66 -7.74 7.34 24.81
C SER A 66 -6.65 7.50 23.76
N LYS A 67 -6.22 6.37 23.21
CA LYS A 67 -5.18 6.32 22.17
C LYS A 67 -5.81 5.97 20.82
N PRO A 68 -5.23 6.44 19.71
CA PRO A 68 -5.59 5.92 18.40
C PRO A 68 -5.27 4.43 18.34
N LEU A 69 -6.08 3.68 17.59
CA LEU A 69 -5.78 2.30 17.24
C LEU A 69 -4.99 2.31 15.94
N ILE A 70 -3.79 1.73 15.98
CA ILE A 70 -2.87 1.67 14.84
C ILE A 70 -2.65 0.21 14.49
N THR A 71 -3.04 -0.18 13.28
CA THR A 71 -2.72 -1.49 12.69
C THR A 71 -1.63 -1.27 11.65
N ILE A 72 -0.50 -1.96 11.83
CA ILE A 72 0.69 -1.87 10.98
C ILE A 72 1.28 -3.26 10.80
N ASN A 73 0.48 -4.24 10.39
CA ASN A 73 0.90 -5.63 10.20
C ASN A 73 0.74 -6.11 8.75
N GLN A 74 0.52 -5.19 7.81
CA GLN A 74 0.39 -5.50 6.39
C GLN A 74 1.66 -6.17 5.84
N PRO A 75 1.56 -7.35 5.19
CA PRO A 75 2.68 -7.99 4.51
C PRO A 75 3.20 -7.10 3.40
N THR A 76 4.52 -6.99 3.30
CA THR A 76 5.15 -6.02 2.43
C THR A 76 6.49 -6.53 1.92
N PHE A 77 6.72 -6.42 0.61
CA PHE A 77 8.08 -6.35 0.09
C PHE A 77 8.48 -4.89 -0.07
N TYR A 78 9.71 -4.53 0.31
CA TYR A 78 10.12 -3.14 0.29
C TYR A 78 11.58 -2.88 -0.03
N THR A 79 11.86 -1.65 -0.45
CA THR A 79 13.20 -1.09 -0.52
C THR A 79 13.24 0.29 0.13
N TYR A 80 14.43 0.71 0.57
CA TYR A 80 14.65 2.04 1.11
C TYR A 80 15.03 3.01 -0.02
N VAL A 81 14.35 4.14 -0.06
CA VAL A 81 14.66 5.25 -0.97
C VAL A 81 14.81 6.52 -0.11
N PRO A 82 15.94 7.23 -0.14
CA PRO A 82 16.03 8.54 0.51
C PRO A 82 14.97 9.48 -0.04
N LEU A 83 14.23 10.20 0.82
CA LEU A 83 13.15 11.08 0.36
C LEU A 83 13.63 12.13 -0.65
N SER A 84 14.86 12.64 -0.47
CA SER A 84 15.49 13.58 -1.39
C SER A 84 15.80 13.02 -2.78
N LYS A 85 15.74 11.70 -2.95
CA LYS A 85 15.96 10.98 -4.22
C LYS A 85 14.69 10.33 -4.76
N PHE A 86 13.60 10.36 -4.00
CA PHE A 86 12.33 9.81 -4.46
C PHE A 86 11.74 10.74 -5.52
N VAL A 87 11.50 10.20 -6.71
CA VAL A 87 10.81 10.87 -7.81
C VAL A 87 9.48 10.18 -8.02
N ARG A 88 9.51 8.88 -8.29
CA ARG A 88 8.31 8.10 -8.61
C ARG A 88 8.48 6.64 -8.23
N ALA A 89 7.39 5.99 -7.92
CA ALA A 89 7.27 4.54 -7.81
C ALA A 89 6.00 4.07 -8.49
N SER A 90 6.12 3.06 -9.35
CA SER A 90 5.01 2.55 -10.15
C SER A 90 5.03 1.03 -10.14
N VAL A 91 3.85 0.44 -10.09
CA VAL A 91 3.65 -1.01 -10.10
C VAL A 91 2.40 -1.36 -10.89
N THR A 92 2.48 -2.44 -11.67
CA THR A 92 1.25 -3.09 -12.11
C THR A 92 0.84 -4.19 -11.15
N VAL A 93 -0.39 -4.10 -10.65
CA VAL A 93 -1.01 -5.06 -9.72
C VAL A 93 -2.06 -5.87 -10.46
N SER A 94 -2.11 -7.18 -10.20
CA SER A 94 -3.08 -8.12 -10.76
C SER A 94 -3.84 -8.86 -9.66
N PHE A 95 -4.80 -8.18 -9.04
CA PHE A 95 -5.49 -8.51 -7.79
C PHE A 95 -6.63 -9.53 -7.96
N LEU A 96 -6.65 -10.56 -7.12
CA LEU A 96 -7.74 -11.53 -7.01
C LEU A 96 -8.30 -11.45 -5.58
N PRO A 97 -9.39 -10.70 -5.35
CA PRO A 97 -10.02 -10.61 -4.04
C PRO A 97 -10.83 -11.87 -3.72
N GLU A 98 -10.78 -12.27 -2.47
CA GLU A 98 -11.56 -13.37 -1.91
C GLU A 98 -12.57 -12.85 -0.88
N ILE A 99 -12.19 -11.85 -0.08
CA ILE A 99 -13.01 -11.34 1.03
C ILE A 99 -13.06 -9.80 1.08
N LEU A 100 -14.06 -9.29 1.80
CA LEU A 100 -14.22 -7.86 2.05
C LEU A 100 -12.94 -7.27 2.66
N TYR A 101 -12.50 -6.13 2.13
CA TYR A 101 -11.28 -5.40 2.48
C TYR A 101 -9.96 -6.03 2.04
N ASP A 102 -9.98 -7.03 1.16
CA ASP A 102 -8.77 -7.41 0.45
C ASP A 102 -8.19 -6.20 -0.29
N GLN A 103 -6.88 -6.04 -0.21
CA GLN A 103 -6.16 -4.87 -0.71
C GLN A 103 -4.90 -5.27 -1.47
N ALA A 104 -4.57 -4.50 -2.51
CA ALA A 104 -3.34 -4.69 -3.26
C ALA A 104 -2.81 -3.39 -3.89
N GLY A 105 -1.53 -3.05 -3.71
CA GLY A 105 -1.01 -1.77 -4.16
C GLY A 105 0.41 -1.40 -3.69
N LEU A 106 0.64 -0.09 -3.62
CA LEU A 106 1.84 0.55 -3.09
C LEU A 106 1.57 1.18 -1.74
N ALA A 107 2.60 1.25 -0.92
CA ALA A 107 2.63 2.10 0.25
C ALA A 107 3.98 2.83 0.35
N LEU A 108 3.93 4.03 0.90
CA LEU A 108 5.07 4.83 1.31
C LEU A 108 5.10 4.83 2.83
N LEU A 109 6.04 4.11 3.43
CA LEU A 109 6.18 4.04 4.90
C LEU A 109 7.34 4.91 5.36
N PHE A 110 7.15 5.60 6.49
CA PHE A 110 8.17 6.48 7.07
C PHE A 110 8.79 5.80 8.30
N PRO A 111 10.00 5.20 8.20
CA PRO A 111 10.59 4.38 9.26
C PRO A 111 10.89 5.13 10.56
N ARG A 112 10.94 6.47 10.53
CA ARG A 112 11.12 7.30 11.74
C ARG A 112 9.82 7.57 12.49
N ASP A 113 8.68 7.38 11.84
CA ASP A 113 7.37 7.61 12.42
C ASP A 113 6.35 6.62 11.81
N PRO A 114 6.12 5.45 12.45
CA PRO A 114 5.25 4.42 11.90
C PRO A 114 3.78 4.85 11.83
N SER A 115 3.41 5.98 12.43
CA SER A 115 2.08 6.57 12.31
C SER A 115 1.90 7.40 11.04
N LYS A 116 2.97 7.63 10.27
CA LYS A 116 2.97 8.31 8.96
C LYS A 116 3.18 7.31 7.86
N TRP A 117 2.23 7.28 6.93
CA TRP A 117 2.32 6.48 5.73
C TRP A 117 1.25 6.92 4.73
N ILE A 118 1.43 6.47 3.49
CA ILE A 118 0.43 6.54 2.44
C ILE A 118 0.32 5.14 1.87
N LYS A 119 -0.89 4.61 1.67
CA LYS A 119 -1.13 3.41 0.86
C LYS A 119 -2.11 3.73 -0.25
N GLY A 120 -2.01 3.03 -1.36
CA GLY A 120 -2.90 3.21 -2.48
C GLY A 120 -2.88 2.01 -3.40
N GLY A 121 -4.01 1.73 -4.04
CA GLY A 121 -4.14 0.60 -4.94
C GLY A 121 -5.58 0.13 -5.12
N LEU A 122 -5.75 -1.17 -5.30
CA LEU A 122 -7.06 -1.82 -5.37
C LEU A 122 -7.50 -2.22 -3.96
N GLU A 123 -8.80 -2.06 -3.70
CA GLU A 123 -9.49 -2.50 -2.49
C GLU A 123 -10.83 -3.13 -2.87
N TRP A 124 -11.13 -4.28 -2.28
CA TRP A 124 -12.41 -4.96 -2.45
C TRP A 124 -13.42 -4.48 -1.42
N VAL A 125 -14.38 -3.68 -1.87
CA VAL A 125 -15.41 -3.06 -1.01
C VAL A 125 -16.72 -2.96 -1.78
N ASP A 126 -17.84 -3.18 -1.09
CA ASP A 126 -19.18 -3.24 -1.70
C ASP A 126 -19.28 -4.26 -2.86
N ASN A 127 -18.63 -5.42 -2.69
CA ASN A 127 -18.53 -6.50 -3.67
C ASN A 127 -17.96 -6.06 -5.03
N GLN A 128 -17.10 -5.04 -5.03
CA GLN A 128 -16.50 -4.47 -6.23
C GLN A 128 -15.04 -4.07 -5.97
N ALA A 129 -14.19 -4.20 -6.99
CA ALA A 129 -12.82 -3.70 -6.91
C ALA A 129 -12.81 -2.21 -7.20
N LYS A 130 -12.36 -1.42 -6.21
CA LYS A 130 -12.27 0.03 -6.29
C LYS A 130 -10.81 0.47 -6.17
N ARG A 131 -10.48 1.66 -6.68
CA ARG A 131 -9.19 2.29 -6.35
C ARG A 131 -9.35 3.03 -5.04
N SER A 132 -8.38 2.85 -4.15
CA SER A 132 -8.41 3.38 -2.80
C SER A 132 -7.06 4.01 -2.48
N VAL A 133 -7.08 5.13 -1.77
CA VAL A 133 -5.90 5.78 -1.20
C VAL A 133 -6.18 6.12 0.24
N VAL A 134 -5.24 5.80 1.11
CA VAL A 134 -5.30 6.11 2.54
C VAL A 134 -4.02 6.79 2.96
N ALA A 135 -4.11 7.91 3.66
CA ALA A 135 -2.96 8.67 4.13
C ALA A 135 -3.07 9.03 5.62
N THR A 136 -1.93 9.06 6.30
CA THR A 136 -1.83 9.52 7.69
C THR A 136 -0.69 10.52 7.87
N THR A 137 -0.94 11.58 8.63
CA THR A 137 0.09 12.56 9.01
C THR A 137 0.63 12.37 10.43
N GLY A 138 0.04 11.43 11.21
CA GLY A 138 0.57 10.94 12.48
C GLY A 138 -0.32 11.06 13.73
N HIS A 139 0.08 10.29 14.76
CA HIS A 139 -0.23 10.22 16.22
C HIS A 139 -1.62 10.54 16.81
N SER A 140 -2.62 10.98 16.04
CA SER A 140 -3.99 11.15 16.59
C SER A 140 -5.06 11.52 15.56
N LYS A 141 -4.68 11.96 14.35
CA LYS A 141 -5.63 12.59 13.42
C LYS A 141 -6.52 11.62 12.64
N GLY A 142 -6.31 10.31 12.78
CA GLY A 142 -6.97 9.32 11.94
C GLY A 142 -6.29 9.16 10.59
N ALA A 143 -6.64 8.07 9.91
CA ALA A 143 -6.37 7.90 8.49
C ALA A 143 -7.46 8.62 7.68
N ASP A 144 -7.03 9.37 6.67
CA ASP A 144 -7.91 9.93 5.65
C ASP A 144 -8.01 8.92 4.51
N TRP A 145 -9.22 8.57 4.10
CA TRP A 145 -9.52 7.51 3.15
C TRP A 145 -10.38 8.04 2.01
N SER A 146 -9.86 7.92 0.79
CA SER A 146 -10.59 8.21 -0.44
C SER A 146 -10.73 6.94 -1.28
N VAL A 147 -11.92 6.72 -1.81
CA VAL A 147 -12.25 5.56 -2.65
C VAL A 147 -12.96 6.01 -3.92
N SER A 148 -12.48 5.54 -5.07
CA SER A 148 -13.07 5.85 -6.37
C SER A 148 -14.26 4.94 -6.67
N PRO A 149 -15.08 5.27 -7.68
CA PRO A 149 -15.98 4.29 -8.29
C PRO A 149 -15.24 3.01 -8.74
N PRO A 150 -15.97 1.91 -8.95
CA PRO A 150 -15.43 0.63 -9.40
C PRO A 150 -14.52 0.75 -10.62
N VAL A 151 -13.51 -0.11 -10.69
CA VAL A 151 -12.66 -0.21 -11.87
C VAL A 151 -13.46 -0.85 -13.01
N ALA A 152 -13.46 -0.23 -14.20
CA ALA A 152 -14.19 -0.75 -15.36
C ALA A 152 -13.75 -2.18 -15.69
N GLY A 153 -14.72 -3.06 -15.95
CA GLY A 153 -14.47 -4.49 -16.20
C GLY A 153 -14.25 -5.34 -14.93
N ALA A 154 -14.36 -4.77 -13.73
CA ALA A 154 -14.36 -5.52 -12.48
C ALA A 154 -15.72 -6.16 -12.11
N SER A 155 -16.73 -6.00 -12.97
CA SER A 155 -18.12 -6.41 -12.71
C SER A 155 -18.38 -7.90 -12.89
N ASP A 156 -17.48 -8.64 -13.54
CA ASP A 156 -17.64 -10.08 -13.76
C ASP A 156 -16.57 -10.87 -13.00
N ALA A 157 -16.94 -11.28 -11.78
CA ALA A 157 -16.23 -12.26 -10.96
C ALA A 157 -16.02 -13.62 -11.66
N ALA A 158 -16.55 -13.80 -12.88
CA ALA A 158 -16.39 -15.00 -13.70
C ALA A 158 -14.94 -15.22 -14.19
N ALA A 159 -14.08 -14.19 -14.21
CA ALA A 159 -12.63 -14.33 -14.42
C ALA A 159 -11.76 -13.91 -13.20
N GLY A 160 -12.40 -13.44 -12.12
CA GLY A 160 -11.84 -13.25 -10.77
C GLY A 160 -10.75 -12.18 -10.57
N ARG A 161 -10.06 -11.69 -11.61
CA ARG A 161 -8.83 -10.90 -11.45
C ARG A 161 -8.91 -9.51 -12.06
N VAL A 162 -8.60 -8.49 -11.26
CA VAL A 162 -8.57 -7.07 -11.66
C VAL A 162 -7.14 -6.58 -11.76
N ARG A 163 -6.81 -5.88 -12.85
CA ARG A 163 -5.46 -5.35 -13.09
C ARG A 163 -5.46 -3.83 -13.13
N THR A 164 -4.51 -3.20 -12.45
CA THR A 164 -4.33 -1.74 -12.49
C THR A 164 -2.87 -1.35 -12.33
N VAL A 165 -2.53 -0.13 -12.74
CA VAL A 165 -1.25 0.51 -12.42
C VAL A 165 -1.47 1.41 -11.22
N VAL A 166 -0.62 1.26 -10.21
CA VAL A 166 -0.59 2.13 -9.03
C VAL A 166 0.72 2.91 -9.09
N GLU A 167 0.62 4.22 -8.94
CA GLU A 167 1.77 5.11 -9.02
C GLU A 167 1.70 6.17 -7.93
N PHE A 168 2.85 6.40 -7.30
CA PHE A 168 3.10 7.58 -6.47
C PHE A 168 4.24 8.37 -7.08
N GLU A 169 4.03 9.66 -7.23
CA GLU A 169 5.01 10.60 -7.76
C GLU A 169 5.17 11.75 -6.77
N ARG A 170 6.41 12.23 -6.63
CA ARG A 170 6.70 13.47 -5.92
C ARG A 170 6.31 14.62 -6.84
N GLU A 171 5.37 15.44 -6.38
CA GLU A 171 5.07 16.71 -7.04
C GLU A 171 6.34 17.54 -7.19
N GLU A 172 6.63 18.01 -8.41
CA GLU A 172 7.70 18.98 -8.64
C GLU A 172 7.32 20.28 -7.92
N GLU A 173 8.25 20.84 -7.13
CA GLU A 173 8.06 22.17 -6.56
C GLU A 173 7.80 23.12 -7.73
N GLY A 174 6.64 23.79 -7.72
CA GLY A 174 6.16 24.61 -8.81
C GLY A 174 7.26 25.54 -9.35
N LYS A 175 7.45 25.52 -10.67
CA LYS A 175 8.18 26.57 -11.38
C LYS A 175 7.41 27.88 -11.33
#